data_AF-A0A9P6IR48-F1
#
_entry.id   AF-A0A9P6IR48-F1
#
_cell.length_a   1.000
_cell.length_b   1.000
_cell.length_c   1.000
_cell.angle_alpha   90.00
_cell.angle_beta   90.00
_cell.angle_gamma   90.00
#
_symmetry.space_group_name_H-M   'P 1'
#
loop_
_entity.id
_entity.type
_entity.pdbx_description
1 polymer ?
#
loop_
_entity_poly.entity_id
_entity_poly.type
_entity_poly.pdbx_seq_one_letter_code
_entity_poly.pdbx_strand_id
1 'polypeptide(L)' 'KLVIISGNCPPLRKSEIEYYAMLSKTGVHHYTGTNVELGTACGKYFRVGVLSITDAGDSDIVAKTEA' A
#
# COMPACT_ATOMS: atom_id res chain seq x y z
N LYS A 1 -0.11 -5.14 9.77
CA LYS A 1 0.40 -3.94 9.06
C LYS A 1 0.52 -4.27 7.59
N LEU A 2 0.15 -3.35 6.70
CA LEU A 2 0.12 -3.57 5.26
C LEU A 2 0.56 -2.29 4.55
N VAL A 3 1.31 -2.41 3.47
CA VAL A 3 1.65 -1.30 2.57
C VAL A 3 0.95 -1.50 1.24
N ILE A 4 0.26 -0.47 0.73
CA ILE A 4 -0.36 -0.46 -0.59
C ILE A 4 0.42 0.48 -1.50
N ILE A 5 0.80 0.00 -2.68
CA ILE A 5 1.58 0.76 -3.67
C ILE A 5 0.74 0.93 -4.94
N SER A 6 0.59 2.16 -5.43
CA SER A 6 -0.12 2.43 -6.69
C SER A 6 0.63 1.87 -7.90
N GLY A 7 -0.09 1.50 -8.96
CA GLY A 7 0.47 0.91 -10.18
C GLY A 7 1.45 1.81 -10.93
N ASN A 8 1.31 3.13 -10.79
CA ASN A 8 2.20 4.13 -11.37
C ASN A 8 3.26 4.68 -10.40
N CYS A 9 3.50 4.01 -9.26
CA CYS A 9 4.59 4.40 -8.37
C CYS A 9 5.95 4.22 -9.08
N PRO A 10 6.86 5.20 -9.05
CA PRO A 10 8.17 5.09 -9.70
C PRO A 10 8.92 3.83 -9.25
N PRO A 11 9.56 3.10 -10.19
CA PRO A 11 10.14 1.79 -9.91
C PRO A 11 11.18 1.82 -8.78
N LEU A 12 12.04 2.86 -8.74
CA LEU A 12 13.04 3.02 -7.68
C LEU A 12 12.39 3.08 -6.29
N ARG A 13 11.34 3.90 -6.13
CA ARG A 13 10.63 4.06 -4.86
C ARG A 13 9.86 2.79 -4.49
N LYS A 14 9.27 2.11 -5.47
CA LYS A 14 8.61 0.82 -5.27
C LYS A 14 9.60 -0.21 -4.71
N SER A 15 10.77 -0.35 -5.33
CA SER A 15 11.82 -1.27 -4.86
C SER A 15 12.34 -0.94 -3.46
N GLU A 16 12.57 0.34 -3.14
CA GLU A 16 12.98 0.77 -1.80
C GLU A 16 11.95 0.38 -0.72
N ILE A 17 10.67 0.62 -1.00
CA ILE A 17 9.58 0.34 -0.05
C ILE A 17 9.37 -1.16 0.11
N GLU A 18 9.41 -1.93 -0.97
CA GLU A 18 9.34 -3.40 -0.92
C GLU A 18 10.50 -3.98 -0.10
N TYR A 19 11.71 -3.43 -0.26
CA TYR A 19 12.87 -3.84 0.53
C TYR A 19 12.65 -3.59 2.03
N TYR A 20 12.18 -2.41 2.42
CA TYR A 20 11.87 -2.13 3.83
C TYR A 20 10.70 -2.96 4.37
N ALA A 21 9.68 -3.22 3.54
CA ALA A 21 8.56 -4.08 3.90
C ALA A 21 9.02 -5.53 4.12
N MET A 22 9.93 -6.05 3.28
CA MET A 22 10.54 -7.37 3.47
C MET A 22 11.30 -7.46 4.79
N LEU A 23 12.19 -6.50 5.08
CA LEU A 23 12.96 -6.49 6.33
C LEU A 23 12.05 -6.46 7.58
N SER A 24 10.94 -5.74 7.50
CA SER A 24 9.96 -5.62 8.59
C SER A 24 8.89 -6.73 8.60
N LYS A 25 8.94 -7.68 7.66
CA LYS A 25 7.90 -8.70 7.45
C LYS A 25 6.49 -8.09 7.32
N THR A 26 6.39 -6.93 6.68
CA THR A 26 5.13 -6.25 6.41
C THR A 26 4.58 -6.69 5.05
N GLY A 27 3.28 -6.99 4.98
CA GLY A 27 2.64 -7.30 3.71
C GLY A 27 2.69 -6.12 2.74
N VAL A 28 2.83 -6.41 1.45
CA VAL A 28 2.77 -5.43 0.37
C VAL A 28 1.66 -5.83 -0.60
N HIS A 29 0.75 -4.90 -0.89
CA HIS A 29 -0.30 -5.07 -1.89
C HIS A 29 -0.08 -4.10 -3.05
N HIS A 30 0.04 -4.63 -4.26
CA HIS A 30 0.12 -3.84 -5.47
C HIS A 30 -1.28 -3.46 -5.93
N TYR A 31 -1.63 -2.19 -5.77
CA TYR A 31 -2.87 -1.65 -6.30
C TYR A 31 -2.75 -1.51 -7.82
N THR A 32 -3.73 -2.04 -8.55
CA THR A 32 -3.74 -2.03 -10.02
C THR A 32 -3.98 -0.63 -10.61
N GLY A 33 -4.63 0.25 -9.86
CA GLY A 33 -4.94 1.60 -10.29
C GLY A 33 -3.81 2.61 -10.08
N THR A 34 -4.04 3.83 -10.56
CA THR A 34 -3.10 4.96 -10.45
C THR A 34 -3.12 5.60 -9.06
N ASN A 35 -2.13 6.44 -8.77
CA ASN A 35 -2.09 7.23 -7.54
C ASN A 35 -3.24 8.25 -7.38
N VAL A 36 -3.90 8.63 -8.49
CA VAL A 36 -5.11 9.47 -8.46
C VAL A 36 -6.29 8.62 -7.98
N GLU A 37 -6.49 7.44 -8.58
CA GLU A 37 -7.56 6.51 -8.19
C GLU A 37 -7.41 6.04 -6.75
N LEU A 38 -6.18 5.74 -6.32
CA LEU A 38 -5.89 5.38 -4.92
C LEU A 38 -6.19 6.55 -3.97
N GLY A 39 -5.84 7.78 -4.35
CA GLY A 39 -6.18 8.97 -3.57
C GLY A 39 -7.70 9.17 -3.43
N THR A 40 -8.43 9.04 -4.54
CA THR A 40 -9.89 9.09 -4.56
C THR A 40 -10.52 7.99 -3.71
N ALA A 41 -10.01 6.75 -3.78
CA ALA A 41 -10.47 5.63 -2.95
C ALA A 41 -10.24 5.88 -1.45
N CYS A 42 -9.19 6.62 -1.09
CA CYS A 42 -8.94 7.07 0.28
C CYS A 42 -9.69 8.36 0.67
N GLY A 43 -10.57 8.89 -0.19
CA GLY A 43 -11.31 10.14 0.06
C GLY A 43 -10.43 11.39 0.10
N LYS A 44 -9.29 11.39 -0.61
CA LYS A 44 -8.35 12.52 -0.67
C LYS A 44 -8.45 13.26 -2.00
N TYR A 45 -8.39 14.59 -1.95
CA TYR A 45 -8.32 15.46 -3.14
C TYR A 45 -6.90 15.63 -3.70
N PHE A 46 -5.98 14.73 -3.33
CA PHE A 46 -4.59 14.73 -3.79
C PHE A 46 -4.13 13.30 -4.09
N ARG A 47 -3.11 13.18 -4.95
CA ARG A 47 -2.52 11.90 -5.34
C ARG A 47 -1.88 11.18 -4.16
N VAL A 48 -2.17 9.88 -4.03
CA VAL A 48 -1.57 8.98 -3.03
C VAL A 48 -0.80 7.90 -3.77
N GLY A 49 0.53 7.95 -3.74
CA GLY A 49 1.37 6.94 -4.40
C GLY A 49 1.55 5.67 -3.56
N VAL A 50 1.57 5.81 -2.24
CA VAL A 50 1.76 4.73 -1.28
C VAL A 50 0.94 5.03 -0.03
N LEU A 51 0.28 4.00 0.52
CA LEU A 51 -0.46 4.04 1.78
C LEU A 51 0.10 2.98 2.73
N SER A 52 0.28 3.34 4.00
CA SER A 52 0.66 2.39 5.06
C SER A 52 -0.48 2.24 6.04
N ILE A 53 -0.88 1.00 6.31
CA ILE A 53 -1.91 0.64 7.28
C ILE A 53 -1.20 0.24 8.58
N THR A 54 -1.17 1.19 9.52
CA THR A 54 -0.59 0.99 10.86
C THR A 54 -1.54 0.25 11.78
N ASP A 55 -2.85 0.50 11.64
CA ASP A 55 -3.94 -0.12 12.36
C ASP A 55 -5.11 -0.38 11.40
N ALA A 56 -5.71 -1.57 11.47
CA ALA A 56 -6.78 -1.98 10.56
C ALA A 56 -8.18 -1.56 11.04
N GLY A 57 -8.32 -1.14 12.31
CA GLY A 57 -9.62 -1.02 12.96
C GLY A 57 -10.47 -2.27 12.77
N ASP A 58 -11.73 -2.07 12.39
CA ASP A 58 -12.69 -3.14 12.09
C ASP A 58 -12.63 -3.61 10.62
N SER A 59 -11.60 -3.24 9.86
CA SER A 59 -11.48 -3.58 8.43
C SER A 59 -10.78 -4.92 8.23
N ASP A 60 -11.30 -5.74 7.32
CA ASP A 60 -10.66 -6.99 6.85
C ASP A 60 -9.46 -6.76 5.91
N ILE A 61 -9.00 -5.51 5.77
CA ILE A 61 -7.95 -5.12 4.82
C ILE A 61 -6.58 -5.72 5.16
N VAL A 62 -6.36 -6.07 6.42
CA VAL A 62 -5.17 -6.81 6.89
C VAL A 62 -5.57 -8.26 7.18
N ALA A 63 -6.37 -8.87 6.31
CA ALA A 63 -6.60 -10.31 6.37
C ALA A 63 -5.24 -11.01 6.36
N LYS A 64 -4.97 -11.80 7.40
CA LYS A 64 -3.77 -12.64 7.47
C LYS A 64 -3.83 -13.58 6.27
N THR A 65 -2.94 -13.42 5.31
CA THR A 65 -2.61 -14.53 4.42
C THR A 65 -2.06 -15.64 5.33
N GLU A 66 -2.90 -16.62 5.63
CA GLU A 66 -2.49 -17.81 6.39
C GLU A 66 -1.56 -18.66 5.52
N ALA A 67 -0.48 -19.13 6.18
CA ALA A 67 0.52 -20.11 5.76
C ALA A 67 1.48 -19.74 4.62
#